data_AF-A0A257G9Y3-F1
#
_entry.id   AF-A0A257G9Y3-F1
#
_cell.length_a   1.000
_cell.length_b   1.000
_cell.length_c   1.000
_cell.angle_alpha   90.00
_cell.angle_beta   90.00
_cell.angle_gamma   90.00
#
_symmetry.space_group_name_H-M   'P 1'
#
loop_
_entity.id
_entity.type
_entity.pdbx_description
1 polymer ?
#
loop_
_entity_poly.entity_id
_entity_poly.type
_entity_poly.pdbx_seq_one_letter_code
_entity_poly.pdbx_strand_id
1 'polypeptide(L)'
;MKRLIALAASLLWLPDQGVAADSYALPTYTPAYEPKTVDERGLWMDADRYEKALAASPLRINDKDLTDYVRRVLCQTVGRDRCEGTRIYIVDVPAFNATMVANGAMSVWSGLLLRVRSEAELGAVLGHEFGHFELRHSLKGFQSARSTSDALAWTQILGAIARQDVSDTQVNLLGSYYRFNRAQEMEADLIGLRYLGTSPYPSRAASEIWQHLMEEADATAAGRMMRKQQRYQAGFFDSHPTNLSRADYLLAEAIKIGDTGDAAAKSHYASIAAQLPRFLESQIKLNDFAGTEYILSGIAATTGWTGELLQARADMFAMRGNPRDLITATTLYLNAIDAGYRKPETLRGLGLSLIKSGQKADGARYLSEYLALVPNAPDAKMISFYLPQTSGNAK
;
A
#
# COMPACT_ATOMS: atom_id res chain seq x y z
N MET A 1 -61.52 3.64 42.19
CA MET A 1 -61.17 4.68 41.20
C MET A 1 -59.77 5.19 41.51
N LYS A 2 -58.73 4.66 40.83
CA LYS A 2 -57.35 5.15 40.95
C LYS A 2 -57.10 6.14 39.80
N ARG A 3 -56.76 7.39 40.13
CA ARG A 3 -56.46 8.45 39.16
C ARG A 3 -55.07 8.21 38.56
N LEU A 4 -55.01 8.04 37.24
CA LEU A 4 -53.79 8.06 36.44
C LEU A 4 -53.30 9.51 36.33
N ILE A 5 -52.07 9.78 36.78
CA ILE A 5 -51.35 11.02 36.50
C ILE A 5 -50.57 10.77 35.21
N ALA A 6 -50.95 11.45 34.12
CA ALA A 6 -50.21 11.44 32.88
C ALA A 6 -48.99 12.36 33.02
N LEU A 7 -47.78 11.79 33.01
CA LEU A 7 -46.56 12.55 32.78
C LEU A 7 -46.44 12.82 31.28
N ALA A 8 -46.68 14.06 30.87
CA ALA A 8 -46.31 14.54 29.55
C ALA A 8 -44.80 14.69 29.48
N ALA A 9 -44.12 13.77 28.78
CA ALA A 9 -42.72 13.92 28.42
C ALA A 9 -42.60 14.96 27.31
N SER A 10 -42.19 16.17 27.65
CA SER A 10 -41.72 17.17 26.70
C SER A 10 -40.40 16.69 26.08
N LEU A 11 -40.47 16.14 24.87
CA LEU A 11 -39.28 16.00 24.03
C LEU A 11 -38.80 17.41 23.67
N LEU A 12 -37.79 17.88 24.39
CA LEU A 12 -36.96 18.99 23.97
C LEU A 12 -36.18 18.54 22.73
N TRP A 13 -36.61 19.01 21.57
CA TRP A 13 -35.87 18.89 20.32
C TRP A 13 -34.60 19.74 20.47
N LEU A 14 -33.48 19.08 20.77
CA LEU A 14 -32.17 19.70 20.65
C LEU A 14 -31.94 19.94 19.15
N PRO A 15 -31.63 21.18 18.71
CA PRO A 15 -31.23 21.39 17.34
C PRO A 15 -29.99 20.54 17.08
N ASP A 16 -30.01 19.84 15.95
CA ASP A 16 -28.86 19.15 15.39
C ASP A 16 -27.71 20.15 15.36
N GLN A 17 -26.66 19.90 16.13
CA GLN A 17 -25.44 20.70 16.11
C GLN A 17 -24.72 20.34 14.82
N GLY A 18 -25.26 20.83 13.70
CA GLY A 18 -24.62 20.77 12.40
C GLY A 18 -23.22 21.34 12.57
N VAL A 19 -22.22 20.50 12.33
CA VAL A 19 -20.83 20.91 12.30
C VAL A 19 -20.73 22.06 11.30
N ALA A 20 -20.40 23.26 11.79
CA ALA A 20 -20.30 24.46 10.98
C ALA A 20 -19.35 24.21 9.79
N ALA A 21 -19.73 24.68 8.59
CA ALA A 21 -18.97 24.51 7.35
C ALA A 21 -17.48 24.96 7.45
N ASP A 22 -17.17 25.83 8.41
CA ASP A 22 -15.85 26.42 8.65
C ASP A 22 -14.90 25.62 9.57
N SER A 23 -15.30 24.48 10.13
CA SER A 23 -14.48 23.82 11.17
C SER A 23 -13.19 23.14 10.69
N TYR A 24 -12.90 23.12 9.39
CA TYR A 24 -11.69 22.44 8.85
C TYR A 24 -11.02 23.19 7.69
N ALA A 25 -11.00 24.52 7.67
CA ALA A 25 -10.25 25.28 6.66
C ALA A 25 -8.82 24.71 6.52
N LEU A 26 -8.32 24.55 5.27
CA LEU A 26 -6.94 24.10 5.07
C LEU A 26 -6.01 25.02 5.86
N PRO A 27 -5.16 24.48 6.74
CA PRO A 27 -4.29 25.32 7.55
C PRO A 27 -3.40 26.14 6.62
N THR A 28 -3.07 27.38 7.02
CA THR A 28 -2.18 28.23 6.23
C THR A 28 -0.85 27.52 6.05
N TYR A 29 -0.46 27.28 4.79
CA TYR A 29 0.82 26.66 4.50
C TYR A 29 1.95 27.48 5.12
N THR A 30 2.82 26.80 5.85
CA THR A 30 4.03 27.39 6.41
C THR A 30 5.24 26.72 5.75
N PRO A 31 6.13 27.46 5.08
CA PRO A 31 7.36 26.92 4.48
C PRO A 31 8.29 26.26 5.50
N ALA A 32 9.37 25.65 5.00
CA ALA A 32 10.45 24.99 5.75
C ALA A 32 10.48 25.32 7.26
N TYR A 33 10.00 24.37 8.06
CA TYR A 33 9.85 24.51 9.50
C TYR A 33 11.11 24.00 10.21
N GLU A 34 11.70 24.78 11.12
CA GLU A 34 12.77 24.30 12.00
C GLU A 34 12.21 23.92 13.39
N PRO A 35 12.63 22.80 13.98
CA PRO A 35 12.14 22.32 15.28
C PRO A 35 12.60 23.25 16.41
N LYS A 36 11.64 23.80 17.17
CA LYS A 36 11.91 24.84 18.17
C LYS A 36 12.09 24.25 19.57
N THR A 37 11.29 23.25 19.91
CA THR A 37 11.30 22.62 21.24
C THR A 37 12.26 21.43 21.32
N VAL A 38 12.59 21.00 22.54
CA VAL A 38 13.40 19.79 22.78
C VAL A 38 12.71 18.56 22.19
N ASP A 39 11.39 18.47 22.33
CA ASP A 39 10.60 17.34 21.83
C ASP A 39 10.56 17.32 20.30
N GLU A 40 10.38 18.48 19.66
CA GLU A 40 10.44 18.58 18.20
C GLU A 40 11.81 18.19 17.65
N ARG A 41 12.90 18.63 18.30
CA ARG A 41 14.26 18.23 17.89
C ARG A 41 14.48 16.73 18.06
N GLY A 42 14.02 16.14 19.16
CA GLY A 42 14.10 14.69 19.40
C GLY A 42 13.35 13.90 18.32
N LEU A 43 12.10 14.26 18.05
CA LEU A 43 11.29 13.63 17.01
C LEU A 43 11.91 13.80 15.61
N TRP A 44 12.49 14.96 15.31
CA TRP A 44 13.20 15.19 14.04
C TRP A 44 14.45 14.32 13.91
N MET A 45 15.25 14.19 14.96
CA MET A 45 16.40 13.28 14.95
C MET A 45 15.97 11.84 14.65
N ASP A 46 14.84 11.39 15.19
CA ASP A 46 14.27 10.06 14.92
C ASP A 46 13.81 9.93 13.46
N ALA A 47 13.12 10.94 12.95
CA ALA A 47 12.72 11.01 11.55
C ALA A 47 13.93 10.98 10.59
N ASP A 48 15.00 11.72 10.90
CA ASP A 48 16.23 11.72 10.09
C ASP A 48 16.91 10.35 10.06
N ARG A 49 16.90 9.61 11.17
CA ARG A 49 17.47 8.24 11.21
C ARG A 49 16.61 7.27 10.42
N TYR A 50 15.28 7.36 10.54
CA TYR A 50 14.36 6.60 9.72
C TYR A 50 14.58 6.86 8.22
N GLU A 51 14.68 8.13 7.83
CA GLU A 51 14.96 8.52 6.45
C GLU A 51 16.31 7.97 5.96
N LYS A 52 17.38 8.07 6.77
CA LYS A 52 18.68 7.47 6.43
C LYS A 52 18.60 5.95 6.22
N ALA A 53 17.85 5.25 7.08
CA ALA A 53 17.64 3.82 6.96
C ALA A 53 16.86 3.46 5.68
N LEU A 54 15.81 4.22 5.35
CA LEU A 54 15.08 4.08 4.09
C LEU A 54 15.99 4.33 2.88
N ALA A 55 16.77 5.41 2.92
CA ALA A 55 17.64 5.80 1.81
C ALA A 55 18.71 4.73 1.50
N ALA A 56 19.21 4.04 2.53
CA ALA A 56 20.20 2.97 2.44
C ALA A 56 19.58 1.56 2.27
N SER A 57 18.26 1.42 2.36
CA SER A 57 17.58 0.12 2.33
C SER A 57 17.71 -0.56 0.97
N PRO A 58 18.02 -1.88 0.92
CA PRO A 58 17.98 -2.64 -0.34
C PRO A 58 16.56 -2.81 -0.89
N LEU A 59 15.54 -2.58 -0.05
CA LEU A 59 14.14 -2.60 -0.48
C LEU A 59 13.71 -1.31 -1.18
N ARG A 60 14.52 -0.25 -1.12
CA ARG A 60 14.24 0.99 -1.83
C ARG A 60 14.21 0.76 -3.34
N ILE A 61 13.15 1.22 -3.99
CA ILE A 61 13.03 1.21 -5.44
C ILE A 61 13.64 2.51 -5.98
N ASN A 62 14.77 2.38 -6.68
CA ASN A 62 15.46 3.50 -7.33
C ASN A 62 14.94 3.70 -8.76
N ASP A 63 13.67 4.09 -8.86
CA ASP A 63 13.00 4.41 -10.12
C ASP A 63 12.57 5.89 -10.10
N LYS A 64 13.23 6.70 -10.94
CA LYS A 64 12.97 8.14 -10.99
C LYS A 64 11.57 8.44 -11.54
N ASP A 65 11.14 7.72 -12.57
CA ASP A 65 9.85 7.97 -13.22
C ASP A 65 8.70 7.62 -12.27
N LEU A 66 8.82 6.51 -11.55
CA LEU A 66 7.86 6.15 -10.51
C LEU A 66 7.84 7.17 -9.36
N THR A 67 9.02 7.64 -8.92
CA THR A 67 9.12 8.65 -7.85
C THR A 67 8.50 9.99 -8.28
N ASP A 68 8.74 10.42 -9.52
CA ASP A 68 8.16 11.64 -10.09
C ASP A 68 6.66 11.50 -10.29
N TYR A 69 6.17 10.32 -10.65
CA TYR A 69 4.75 10.00 -10.70
C TYR A 69 4.08 10.19 -9.34
N VAL A 70 4.60 9.55 -8.28
CA VAL A 70 4.04 9.67 -6.93
C VAL A 70 4.11 11.13 -6.45
N ARG A 71 5.20 11.84 -6.74
CA ARG A 71 5.33 13.27 -6.46
C ARG A 71 4.26 14.09 -7.18
N ARG A 72 4.01 13.81 -8.47
CA ARG A 72 2.99 14.51 -9.25
C ARG A 72 1.61 14.33 -8.64
N VAL A 73 1.24 13.10 -8.27
CA VAL A 73 -0.04 12.82 -7.61
C VAL A 73 -0.14 13.59 -6.29
N LEU A 74 0.88 13.53 -5.42
CA LEU A 74 0.92 14.31 -4.19
C LEU A 74 0.73 15.81 -4.47
N CYS A 75 1.48 16.39 -5.40
CA CYS A 75 1.40 17.81 -5.74
C CYS A 75 0.03 18.22 -6.30
N GLN A 76 -0.62 17.36 -7.07
CA GLN A 76 -1.98 17.60 -7.56
C GLN A 76 -2.99 17.56 -6.41
N THR A 77 -2.79 16.69 -5.42
CA THR A 77 -3.65 16.56 -4.24
C THR A 77 -3.48 17.71 -3.25
N VAL A 78 -2.25 17.97 -2.76
CA VAL A 78 -2.03 18.93 -1.65
C VAL A 78 -1.64 20.33 -2.12
N GLY A 79 -1.39 20.51 -3.42
CA GLY A 79 -0.87 21.75 -4.01
C GLY A 79 0.66 21.83 -4.01
N ARG A 80 1.21 22.64 -4.93
CA ARG A 80 2.66 22.73 -5.15
C ARG A 80 3.42 23.20 -3.92
N ASP A 81 2.99 24.28 -3.29
CA ASP A 81 3.67 24.85 -2.13
C ASP A 81 3.86 23.80 -1.02
N ARG A 82 2.85 22.97 -0.79
CA ARG A 82 2.87 21.87 0.19
C ARG A 82 3.77 20.71 -0.23
N CYS A 83 3.72 20.29 -1.49
CA CYS A 83 4.42 19.09 -1.93
C CYS A 83 5.93 19.27 -2.16
N GLU A 84 6.40 20.49 -2.44
CA GLU A 84 7.80 20.74 -2.81
C GLU A 84 8.78 20.33 -1.70
N GLY A 85 8.39 20.49 -0.43
CA GLY A 85 9.20 20.10 0.72
C GLY A 85 9.27 18.58 0.98
N THR A 86 8.42 17.79 0.34
CA THR A 86 8.31 16.35 0.63
C THR A 86 9.39 15.56 -0.09
N ARG A 87 10.09 14.69 0.65
CA ARG A 87 11.08 13.75 0.11
C ARG A 87 10.46 12.36 0.04
N ILE A 88 10.23 11.85 -1.16
CA ILE A 88 9.48 10.61 -1.38
C ILE A 88 10.44 9.43 -1.56
N TYR A 89 10.17 8.35 -0.84
CA TYR A 89 10.89 7.08 -0.93
C TYR A 89 9.91 5.95 -1.21
N ILE A 90 10.12 5.23 -2.31
CA ILE A 90 9.30 4.07 -2.66
C ILE A 90 10.02 2.80 -2.20
N VAL A 91 9.30 1.93 -1.49
CA VAL A 91 9.86 0.74 -0.86
C VAL A 91 9.12 -0.50 -1.33
N ASP A 92 9.86 -1.53 -1.73
CA ASP A 92 9.30 -2.82 -2.16
C ASP A 92 8.86 -3.65 -0.95
N VAL A 93 7.67 -3.32 -0.44
CA VAL A 93 6.97 -4.04 0.61
C VAL A 93 5.54 -4.26 0.13
N PRO A 94 5.09 -5.52 -0.03
CA PRO A 94 3.81 -5.82 -0.66
C PRO A 94 2.59 -5.53 0.22
N ALA A 95 2.78 -5.05 1.45
CA ALA A 95 1.70 -4.60 2.31
C ALA A 95 1.21 -3.19 1.92
N PHE A 96 -0.08 -2.94 2.10
CA PHE A 96 -0.67 -1.61 1.91
C PHE A 96 -0.14 -0.66 3.01
N ASN A 97 0.65 0.36 2.62
CA ASN A 97 1.09 1.40 3.55
C ASN A 97 1.66 2.65 2.87
N ALA A 98 1.51 3.78 3.54
CA ALA A 98 2.31 4.98 3.37
C ALA A 98 2.48 5.66 4.74
N THR A 99 3.54 6.44 4.90
CA THR A 99 3.77 7.20 6.13
C THR A 99 4.55 8.47 5.82
N MET A 100 4.19 9.58 6.44
CA MET A 100 4.98 10.81 6.42
C MET A 100 5.55 11.11 7.81
N VAL A 101 6.89 11.19 7.91
CA VAL A 101 7.57 11.48 9.17
C VAL A 101 7.82 12.98 9.36
N ALA A 102 8.07 13.37 10.61
CA ALA A 102 8.09 14.77 11.05
C ALA A 102 9.10 15.69 10.32
N ASN A 103 10.14 15.14 9.69
CA ASN A 103 11.12 15.90 8.92
C ASN A 103 10.71 16.13 7.44
N GLY A 104 9.54 15.62 7.02
CA GLY A 104 9.02 15.74 5.66
C GLY A 104 9.40 14.61 4.70
N ALA A 105 10.04 13.54 5.19
CA ALA A 105 10.20 12.32 4.39
C ALA A 105 8.89 11.50 4.38
N MET A 106 8.52 11.02 3.20
CA MET A 106 7.34 10.20 2.97
C MET A 106 7.79 8.86 2.39
N SER A 107 7.41 7.77 3.04
CA SER A 107 7.59 6.42 2.51
C SER A 107 6.30 5.90 1.89
N VAL A 108 6.38 5.34 0.70
CA VAL A 108 5.26 4.72 -0.02
C VAL A 108 5.61 3.28 -0.33
N TRP A 109 4.79 2.32 0.11
CA TRP A 109 5.08 0.90 -0.08
C TRP A 109 4.49 0.40 -1.41
N SER A 110 5.17 -0.53 -2.07
CA SER A 110 4.72 -1.10 -3.35
C SER A 110 3.33 -1.74 -3.24
N GLY A 111 2.98 -2.29 -2.08
CA GLY A 111 1.65 -2.81 -1.81
C GLY A 111 0.53 -1.78 -1.82
N LEU A 112 0.82 -0.50 -1.50
CA LEU A 112 -0.12 0.60 -1.71
C LEU A 112 -0.33 0.85 -3.20
N LEU A 113 0.76 1.03 -3.95
CA LEU A 113 0.72 1.30 -5.39
C LEU A 113 0.05 0.17 -6.18
N LEU A 114 0.12 -1.07 -5.69
CA LEU A 114 -0.53 -2.22 -6.33
C LEU A 114 -2.04 -2.28 -6.10
N ARG A 115 -2.55 -1.69 -5.00
CA ARG A 115 -3.95 -1.82 -4.56
C ARG A 115 -4.83 -0.65 -4.94
N VAL A 116 -4.27 0.55 -5.01
CA VAL A 116 -5.02 1.72 -5.49
C VAL A 116 -5.41 1.48 -6.95
N ARG A 117 -6.64 1.81 -7.30
CA ARG A 117 -7.17 1.62 -8.67
C ARG A 117 -7.06 2.88 -9.51
N SER A 118 -6.63 3.99 -8.92
CA SER A 118 -6.65 5.30 -9.55
C SER A 118 -5.66 6.28 -8.91
N GLU A 119 -5.32 7.36 -9.64
CA GLU A 119 -4.50 8.44 -9.07
C GLU A 119 -5.24 9.14 -7.93
N ALA A 120 -6.58 9.18 -7.99
CA ALA A 120 -7.42 9.73 -6.93
C ALA A 120 -7.36 8.91 -5.64
N GLU A 121 -7.38 7.58 -5.71
CA GLU A 121 -7.21 6.71 -4.54
C GLU A 121 -5.80 6.84 -3.94
N LEU A 122 -4.77 6.94 -4.79
CA LEU A 122 -3.41 7.25 -4.33
C LEU A 122 -3.38 8.62 -3.65
N GLY A 123 -3.95 9.64 -4.29
CA GLY A 123 -4.08 10.98 -3.74
C GLY A 123 -4.78 11.00 -2.39
N ALA A 124 -5.83 10.20 -2.21
CA ALA A 124 -6.55 10.10 -0.94
C ALA A 124 -5.64 9.65 0.21
N VAL A 125 -4.85 8.59 -0.03
CA VAL A 125 -3.91 8.07 0.97
C VAL A 125 -2.76 9.06 1.22
N LEU A 126 -2.18 9.64 0.17
CA LEU A 126 -1.09 10.61 0.31
C LEU A 126 -1.54 11.91 1.00
N GLY A 127 -2.76 12.37 0.71
CA GLY A 127 -3.38 13.54 1.33
C GLY A 127 -3.70 13.31 2.81
N HIS A 128 -4.14 12.11 3.17
CA HIS A 128 -4.34 11.68 4.56
C HIS A 128 -3.01 11.71 5.35
N GLU A 129 -1.95 11.09 4.81
CA GLU A 129 -0.62 11.12 5.43
C GLU A 129 -0.05 12.54 5.55
N PHE A 130 -0.27 13.37 4.53
CA PHE A 130 0.11 14.77 4.59
C PHE A 130 -0.68 15.54 5.66
N GLY A 131 -1.96 15.23 5.85
CA GLY A 131 -2.80 15.79 6.92
C GLY A 131 -2.23 15.49 8.32
N HIS A 132 -1.78 14.25 8.56
CA HIS A 132 -1.09 13.89 9.80
C HIS A 132 0.19 14.71 10.04
N PHE A 133 0.98 14.88 8.98
CA PHE A 133 2.21 15.68 9.02
C PHE A 133 1.90 17.15 9.32
N GLU A 134 0.96 17.75 8.60
CA GLU A 134 0.62 19.17 8.71
C GLU A 134 0.01 19.52 10.06
N LEU A 135 -0.84 18.64 10.62
CA LEU A 135 -1.42 18.77 11.96
C LEU A 135 -0.47 18.34 13.09
N ARG A 136 0.75 17.89 12.75
CA ARG A 136 1.80 17.48 13.72
C ARG A 136 1.33 16.38 14.67
N HIS A 137 0.59 15.39 14.18
CA HIS A 137 0.05 14.33 15.04
C HIS A 137 1.13 13.47 15.69
N SER A 138 2.25 13.23 15.00
CA SER A 138 3.40 12.50 15.55
C SER A 138 4.06 13.24 16.71
N LEU A 139 4.07 14.58 16.69
CA LEU A 139 4.58 15.39 17.81
C LEU A 139 3.70 15.22 19.05
N LYS A 140 2.37 15.25 18.90
CA LYS A 140 1.42 14.99 20.00
C LYS A 140 1.64 13.58 20.58
N GLY A 141 1.83 12.58 19.71
CA GLY A 141 2.14 11.20 20.11
C GLY A 141 3.46 11.09 20.87
N PHE A 142 4.51 11.74 20.36
CA PHE A 142 5.84 11.77 20.98
C PHE A 142 5.79 12.40 22.38
N GLN A 143 5.11 13.54 22.52
CA GLN A 143 4.92 14.21 23.82
C GLN A 143 4.15 13.34 24.82
N SER A 144 3.10 12.65 24.35
CA SER A 144 2.34 11.73 25.19
C SER A 144 3.21 10.57 25.67
N ALA A 145 3.97 9.93 24.78
CA ALA A 145 4.88 8.84 25.14
C ALA A 145 5.99 9.30 26.10
N ARG A 146 6.45 10.55 25.96
CA ARG A 146 7.39 11.18 26.89
C ARG A 146 6.82 11.36 28.28
N SER A 147 5.57 11.80 28.37
CA SER A 147 4.91 12.07 29.64
C SER A 147 4.57 10.80 30.44
N THR A 148 4.40 9.66 29.76
CA THR A 148 3.93 8.41 30.38
C THR A 148 5.02 7.46 30.83
N SER A 149 6.27 7.64 30.40
CA SER A 149 7.39 6.78 30.82
C SER A 149 8.42 7.56 31.64
N ASP A 150 9.17 6.84 32.48
CA ASP A 150 10.23 7.41 33.32
C ASP A 150 11.15 8.34 32.52
N ALA A 151 11.24 9.60 32.94
CA ALA A 151 12.09 10.61 32.31
C ALA A 151 13.57 10.17 32.19
N LEU A 152 14.01 9.26 33.06
CA LEU A 152 15.32 8.61 33.02
C LEU A 152 15.50 7.70 31.79
N ALA A 153 14.47 6.96 31.38
CA ALA A 153 14.51 6.12 30.18
C ALA A 153 14.63 6.97 28.91
N TRP A 154 13.92 8.10 28.85
CA TRP A 154 14.02 9.04 27.71
C TRP A 154 15.39 9.70 27.59
N THR A 155 16.04 10.00 28.72
CA THR A 155 17.37 10.61 28.70
C THR A 155 18.42 9.65 28.13
N GLN A 156 18.30 8.36 28.43
CA GLN A 156 19.17 7.31 27.85
C GLN A 156 18.91 7.10 26.35
N ILE A 157 17.65 7.14 25.94
CA ILE A 157 17.25 7.06 24.53
C ILE A 157 17.84 8.25 23.76
N LEU A 158 17.64 9.49 24.22
CA LEU A 158 18.24 10.69 23.61
C LEU A 158 19.78 10.60 23.52
N GLY A 159 20.44 10.02 24.53
CA GLY A 159 21.89 9.80 24.53
C GLY A 159 22.36 8.68 23.58
N ALA A 160 21.57 7.64 23.34
CA ALA A 160 21.87 6.60 22.33
C ALA A 160 21.64 7.14 20.90
N ILE A 161 20.58 7.93 20.73
CA ILE A 161 20.23 8.64 19.52
C ILE A 161 21.34 9.58 19.06
N ALA A 162 21.88 10.39 19.98
CA ALA A 162 23.02 11.27 19.70
C ALA A 162 24.28 10.49 19.26
N ARG A 163 24.39 9.22 19.65
CA ARG A 163 25.51 8.32 19.31
C ARG A 163 25.25 7.45 18.07
N GLN A 164 24.10 7.59 17.41
CA GLN A 164 23.67 6.79 16.25
C GLN A 164 23.64 5.27 16.50
N ASP A 165 23.46 4.84 17.75
CA ASP A 165 23.40 3.43 18.13
C ASP A 165 21.92 3.01 18.25
N VAL A 166 21.35 2.49 17.15
CA VAL A 166 19.91 2.21 17.02
C VAL A 166 19.63 0.71 17.08
N SER A 167 18.94 0.26 18.11
CA SER A 167 18.48 -1.13 18.28
C SER A 167 17.02 -1.33 17.84
N ASP A 168 16.58 -2.58 17.68
CA ASP A 168 15.18 -2.94 17.35
C ASP A 168 14.16 -2.31 18.32
N THR A 169 14.55 -2.10 19.58
CA THR A 169 13.72 -1.43 20.59
C THR A 169 13.40 0.02 20.20
N GLN A 170 14.33 0.72 19.55
CA GLN A 170 14.13 2.11 19.12
C GLN A 170 13.24 2.22 17.88
N VAL A 171 13.30 1.24 16.97
CA VAL A 171 12.40 1.18 15.80
C VAL A 171 10.94 0.92 16.24
N ASN A 172 10.74 0.08 17.25
CA ASN A 172 9.42 -0.15 17.83
C ASN A 172 8.86 1.09 18.55
N LEU A 173 9.71 1.84 19.26
CA LEU A 173 9.32 3.11 19.87
C LEU A 173 8.95 4.16 18.82
N LEU A 174 9.70 4.24 17.71
CA LEU A 174 9.36 5.08 16.56
C LEU A 174 7.94 4.77 16.06
N GLY A 175 7.64 3.50 15.80
CA GLY A 175 6.31 3.09 15.36
C GLY A 175 5.18 3.44 16.33
N SER A 176 5.46 3.53 17.65
CA SER A 176 4.43 3.77 18.66
C SER A 176 3.79 5.16 18.61
N TYR A 177 4.55 6.21 18.28
CA TYR A 177 4.01 7.58 18.22
C TYR A 177 3.49 7.99 16.83
N TYR A 178 3.61 7.10 15.84
CA TYR A 178 2.87 7.16 14.58
C TYR A 178 1.58 6.32 14.62
N ARG A 179 1.15 5.87 15.81
CA ARG A 179 -0.21 5.32 16.03
C ARG A 179 -1.11 6.46 16.48
N PHE A 180 -2.11 6.78 15.69
CA PHE A 180 -2.98 7.92 15.97
C PHE A 180 -4.29 7.49 16.61
N ASN A 181 -4.82 8.35 17.48
CA ASN A 181 -6.12 8.10 18.09
C ASN A 181 -7.26 8.43 17.11
N ARG A 182 -8.49 8.03 17.45
CA ARG A 182 -9.66 8.23 16.57
C ARG A 182 -9.93 9.69 16.17
N ALA A 183 -9.65 10.65 17.05
CA ALA A 183 -9.84 12.07 16.73
C ALA A 183 -8.79 12.54 15.71
N GLN A 184 -7.54 12.13 15.88
CA GLN A 184 -6.45 12.41 14.94
C GLN A 184 -6.67 11.78 13.57
N GLU A 185 -7.22 10.57 13.51
CA GLU A 185 -7.64 9.93 12.25
C GLU A 185 -8.72 10.74 11.54
N MET A 186 -9.78 11.13 12.27
CA MET A 186 -10.88 11.93 11.73
C MET A 186 -10.38 13.30 11.23
N GLU A 187 -9.49 13.97 11.96
CA GLU A 187 -8.89 15.24 11.54
C GLU A 187 -8.11 15.08 10.22
N ALA A 188 -7.31 14.03 10.09
CA ALA A 188 -6.53 13.75 8.88
C ALA A 188 -7.42 13.34 7.69
N ASP A 189 -8.45 12.54 7.94
CA ASP A 189 -9.45 12.14 6.93
C ASP A 189 -10.15 13.37 6.34
N LEU A 190 -10.62 14.29 7.19
CA LEU A 190 -11.34 15.50 6.76
C LEU A 190 -10.44 16.49 6.02
N ILE A 191 -9.18 16.64 6.45
CA ILE A 191 -8.20 17.44 5.71
C ILE A 191 -7.85 16.78 4.37
N GLY A 192 -7.64 15.47 4.34
CA GLY A 192 -7.40 14.70 3.12
C GLY A 192 -8.53 14.85 2.11
N LEU A 193 -9.78 14.78 2.57
CA LEU A 193 -10.96 15.04 1.73
C LEU A 193 -10.98 16.46 1.16
N ARG A 194 -10.59 17.48 1.94
CA ARG A 194 -10.50 18.86 1.44
C ARG A 194 -9.37 19.05 0.44
N TYR A 195 -8.26 18.36 0.62
CA TYR A 195 -7.22 18.30 -0.40
C TYR A 195 -7.76 17.74 -1.70
N LEU A 196 -8.41 16.57 -1.65
CA LEU A 196 -9.04 16.00 -2.85
C LEU A 196 -10.09 16.93 -3.47
N GLY A 197 -10.99 17.51 -2.66
CA GLY A 197 -12.04 18.40 -3.14
C GLY A 197 -11.55 19.71 -3.78
N THR A 198 -10.28 20.08 -3.57
CA THR A 198 -9.62 21.22 -4.24
C THR A 198 -8.64 20.79 -5.33
N SER A 199 -8.47 19.48 -5.52
CA SER A 199 -7.62 18.84 -6.51
C SER A 199 -8.40 18.49 -7.79
N PRO A 200 -7.76 17.99 -8.86
CA PRO A 200 -8.48 17.46 -10.03
C PRO A 200 -9.12 16.07 -9.78
N TYR A 201 -8.93 15.47 -8.61
CA TYR A 201 -9.40 14.13 -8.26
C TYR A 201 -10.73 14.16 -7.51
N PRO A 202 -11.60 13.16 -7.69
CA PRO A 202 -12.85 13.05 -6.92
C PRO A 202 -12.59 12.64 -5.47
N SER A 203 -13.14 13.40 -4.53
CA SER A 203 -13.03 13.17 -3.09
C SER A 203 -13.64 11.83 -2.63
N ARG A 204 -14.59 11.28 -3.41
CA ARG A 204 -15.16 9.94 -3.19
C ARG A 204 -14.11 8.83 -3.19
N ALA A 205 -12.97 9.03 -3.87
CA ALA A 205 -11.87 8.07 -3.88
C ALA A 205 -11.35 7.73 -2.48
N ALA A 206 -11.48 8.66 -1.52
CA ALA A 206 -11.15 8.40 -0.12
C ALA A 206 -12.01 7.28 0.48
N SER A 207 -13.29 7.16 0.12
CA SER A 207 -14.15 6.05 0.53
C SER A 207 -13.90 4.79 -0.31
N GLU A 208 -13.69 4.93 -1.62
CA GLU A 208 -13.55 3.80 -2.55
C GLU A 208 -12.34 2.92 -2.20
N ILE A 209 -11.19 3.52 -1.88
CA ILE A 209 -10.01 2.76 -1.46
C ILE A 209 -10.28 1.90 -0.22
N TRP A 210 -11.04 2.42 0.76
CA TRP A 210 -11.45 1.64 1.93
C TRP A 210 -12.30 0.44 1.54
N GLN A 211 -13.30 0.65 0.68
CA GLN A 211 -14.17 -0.44 0.22
C GLN A 211 -13.35 -1.54 -0.49
N HIS A 212 -12.40 -1.16 -1.35
CA HIS A 212 -11.54 -2.12 -2.04
C HIS A 212 -10.66 -2.95 -1.08
N LEU A 213 -10.08 -2.32 -0.05
CA LEU A 213 -9.26 -3.02 0.94
C LEU A 213 -10.09 -4.00 1.79
N MET A 214 -11.33 -3.63 2.09
CA MET A 214 -12.27 -4.48 2.83
C MET A 214 -12.69 -5.70 2.02
N GLU A 215 -12.97 -5.50 0.73
CA GLU A 215 -13.29 -6.58 -0.21
C GLU A 215 -12.10 -7.53 -0.42
N GLU A 216 -10.87 -6.99 -0.55
CA GLU A 216 -9.64 -7.80 -0.63
C GLU A 216 -9.49 -8.69 0.61
N ALA A 217 -9.67 -8.13 1.79
CA ALA A 217 -9.55 -8.87 3.03
C ALA A 217 -10.68 -9.88 3.24
N ASP A 218 -11.90 -9.58 2.78
CA ASP A 218 -13.00 -10.55 2.72
C ASP A 218 -12.68 -11.72 1.77
N ALA A 219 -12.08 -11.44 0.61
CA ALA A 219 -11.61 -12.47 -0.32
C ALA A 219 -10.52 -13.35 0.32
N THR A 220 -9.54 -12.71 0.98
CA THR A 220 -8.48 -13.38 1.76
C THR A 220 -9.06 -14.32 2.81
N ALA A 221 -9.99 -13.83 3.63
CA ALA A 221 -10.65 -14.60 4.68
C ALA A 221 -11.40 -15.79 4.08
N ALA A 222 -12.16 -15.58 3.00
CA ALA A 222 -12.88 -16.65 2.30
C ALA A 222 -11.93 -17.72 1.76
N GLY A 223 -10.82 -17.32 1.14
CA GLY A 223 -9.79 -18.25 0.63
C GLY A 223 -9.12 -19.08 1.72
N ARG A 224 -9.00 -18.52 2.93
CA ARG A 224 -8.43 -19.19 4.11
C ARG A 224 -9.47 -19.94 4.96
N MET A 225 -10.72 -20.02 4.50
CA MET A 225 -11.85 -20.58 5.25
C MET A 225 -12.04 -19.92 6.63
N MET A 226 -11.68 -18.65 6.73
CA MET A 226 -11.85 -17.82 7.92
C MET A 226 -13.18 -17.06 7.84
N ARG A 227 -13.71 -16.67 9.00
CA ARG A 227 -14.88 -15.77 9.05
C ARG A 227 -14.48 -14.39 8.49
N LYS A 228 -15.41 -13.77 7.74
CA LYS A 228 -15.29 -12.37 7.33
C LYS A 228 -14.94 -11.50 8.53
N GLN A 229 -13.91 -10.67 8.38
CA GLN A 229 -13.44 -9.81 9.45
C GLN A 229 -14.18 -8.48 9.40
N GLN A 230 -14.72 -8.04 10.54
CA GLN A 230 -15.31 -6.70 10.69
C GLN A 230 -14.25 -5.64 11.10
N ARG A 231 -13.01 -6.10 11.32
CA ARG A 231 -11.84 -5.29 11.69
C ARG A 231 -10.67 -5.79 10.87
N TYR A 232 -10.18 -4.96 9.97
CA TYR A 232 -9.12 -5.31 9.04
C TYR A 232 -7.76 -4.96 9.66
N GLN A 233 -6.79 -5.89 9.59
CA GLN A 233 -5.44 -5.72 10.10
C GLN A 233 -4.44 -5.96 8.96
N ALA A 234 -3.79 -4.90 8.50
CA ALA A 234 -2.71 -4.94 7.52
C ALA A 234 -1.91 -3.63 7.62
N GLY A 235 -0.62 -3.67 7.97
CA GLY A 235 0.36 -2.58 7.81
C GLY A 235 -0.14 -1.18 8.23
N PHE A 236 -0.73 -0.45 7.28
CA PHE A 236 -1.46 0.80 7.51
C PHE A 236 -2.49 0.71 8.66
N PHE A 237 -3.21 -0.40 8.80
CA PHE A 237 -4.25 -0.55 9.83
C PHE A 237 -3.73 -0.79 11.25
N ASP A 238 -2.42 -1.06 11.39
CA ASP A 238 -1.79 -1.13 12.70
C ASP A 238 -1.58 0.28 13.29
N SER A 239 -1.33 1.28 12.43
CA SER A 239 -1.32 2.71 12.79
C SER A 239 -2.70 3.39 12.65
N HIS A 240 -3.56 2.92 11.74
CA HIS A 240 -4.85 3.54 11.36
C HIS A 240 -6.04 2.53 11.42
N PRO A 241 -6.67 2.31 12.58
CA PRO A 241 -7.69 1.27 12.72
C PRO A 241 -8.89 1.46 11.79
N THR A 242 -9.29 0.39 11.09
CA THR A 242 -10.45 0.39 10.18
C THR A 242 -11.75 0.13 10.91
N ASN A 243 -12.85 0.73 10.45
CA ASN A 243 -14.20 0.22 10.68
C ASN A 243 -15.07 0.49 9.43
N LEU A 244 -16.11 -0.31 9.22
CA LEU A 244 -17.12 -0.11 8.15
C LEU A 244 -17.62 1.34 8.13
N SER A 245 -17.81 1.94 9.31
CA SER A 245 -18.28 3.32 9.43
C SER A 245 -17.33 4.37 8.83
N ARG A 246 -16.03 4.07 8.67
CA ARG A 246 -15.05 5.01 8.10
C ARG A 246 -15.34 5.29 6.63
N ALA A 247 -15.52 4.24 5.84
CA ALA A 247 -15.87 4.39 4.43
C ALA A 247 -17.21 5.14 4.26
N ASP A 248 -18.23 4.76 5.03
CA ASP A 248 -19.56 5.37 4.96
C ASP A 248 -19.55 6.86 5.28
N TYR A 249 -18.84 7.28 6.34
CA TYR A 249 -18.79 8.70 6.68
C TYR A 249 -17.93 9.48 5.68
N LEU A 250 -16.81 8.92 5.20
CA LEU A 250 -15.98 9.56 4.17
C LEU A 250 -16.79 9.81 2.91
N LEU A 251 -17.63 8.85 2.50
CA LEU A 251 -18.55 9.03 1.39
C LEU A 251 -19.58 10.14 1.68
N ALA A 252 -20.15 10.17 2.88
CA ALA A 252 -21.10 11.22 3.28
C ALA A 252 -20.46 12.62 3.25
N GLU A 253 -19.22 12.77 3.70
CA GLU A 253 -18.47 14.04 3.63
C GLU A 253 -18.08 14.40 2.19
N ALA A 254 -17.63 13.43 1.39
CA ALA A 254 -17.32 13.64 -0.03
C ALA A 254 -18.56 14.10 -0.83
N ILE A 255 -19.75 13.58 -0.52
CA ILE A 255 -21.01 14.02 -1.15
C ILE A 255 -21.31 15.49 -0.84
N LYS A 256 -20.96 15.99 0.35
CA LYS A 256 -21.14 17.41 0.72
C LYS A 256 -20.19 18.33 -0.04
N ILE A 257 -18.99 17.84 -0.37
CA ILE A 257 -18.03 18.58 -1.21
C ILE A 257 -18.58 18.73 -2.63
N GLY A 258 -19.20 17.68 -3.17
CA GLY A 258 -19.92 17.75 -4.45
C GLY A 258 -19.01 17.92 -5.68
N ASP A 259 -17.76 17.46 -5.59
CA ASP A 259 -16.78 17.52 -6.66
C ASP A 259 -16.96 16.40 -7.70
N THR A 260 -16.47 16.63 -8.91
CA THR A 260 -16.67 15.77 -10.09
C THR A 260 -15.36 15.46 -10.83
N GLY A 261 -14.24 15.42 -10.10
CA GLY A 261 -12.90 15.18 -10.64
C GLY A 261 -12.76 13.86 -11.42
N ASP A 262 -11.67 13.74 -12.19
CA ASP A 262 -11.32 12.50 -12.90
C ASP A 262 -10.48 11.61 -11.98
N ALA A 263 -10.90 10.36 -11.79
CA ALA A 263 -10.13 9.40 -10.99
C ALA A 263 -8.76 9.08 -11.61
N ALA A 264 -8.61 9.23 -12.93
CA ALA A 264 -7.39 8.96 -13.68
C ALA A 264 -6.87 7.50 -13.55
N ALA A 265 -7.80 6.52 -13.51
CA ALA A 265 -7.50 5.09 -13.33
C ALA A 265 -6.48 4.52 -14.34
N LYS A 266 -6.65 4.81 -15.64
CA LYS A 266 -5.70 4.35 -16.68
C LYS A 266 -4.31 4.95 -16.51
N SER A 267 -4.24 6.20 -16.06
CA SER A 267 -2.98 6.91 -15.85
C SER A 267 -2.17 6.27 -14.72
N HIS A 268 -2.84 5.83 -13.64
CA HIS A 268 -2.19 5.10 -12.56
C HIS A 268 -1.50 3.82 -13.05
N TYR A 269 -2.25 2.92 -13.70
CA TYR A 269 -1.67 1.64 -14.15
C TYR A 269 -0.58 1.82 -15.21
N ALA A 270 -0.71 2.80 -16.11
CA ALA A 270 0.35 3.14 -17.04
C ALA A 270 1.63 3.60 -16.32
N SER A 271 1.49 4.38 -15.24
CA SER A 271 2.61 4.94 -14.48
C SER A 271 3.36 3.89 -13.65
N ILE A 272 2.71 2.79 -13.24
CA ILE A 272 3.35 1.71 -12.49
C ILE A 272 3.77 0.52 -13.38
N ALA A 273 3.44 0.52 -14.67
CA ALA A 273 3.59 -0.63 -15.56
C ALA A 273 5.01 -1.24 -15.57
N ALA A 274 6.04 -0.40 -15.53
CA ALA A 274 7.44 -0.85 -15.51
C ALA A 274 7.80 -1.65 -14.24
N GLN A 275 7.17 -1.34 -13.10
CA GLN A 275 7.41 -2.00 -11.81
C GLN A 275 6.35 -3.05 -11.46
N LEU A 276 5.26 -3.12 -12.23
CA LEU A 276 4.14 -4.03 -11.97
C LEU A 276 4.58 -5.50 -11.85
N PRO A 277 5.45 -6.07 -12.71
CA PRO A 277 5.92 -7.45 -12.53
C PRO A 277 6.59 -7.69 -11.18
N ARG A 278 7.40 -6.73 -10.71
CA ARG A 278 8.08 -6.80 -9.40
C ARG A 278 7.07 -6.76 -8.25
N PHE A 279 6.06 -5.89 -8.33
CA PHE A 279 5.04 -5.77 -7.29
C PHE A 279 4.19 -7.05 -7.19
N LEU A 280 3.81 -7.61 -8.34
CA LEU A 280 3.06 -8.86 -8.41
C LEU A 280 3.86 -10.05 -7.88
N GLU A 281 5.16 -10.13 -8.17
CA GLU A 281 6.03 -11.15 -7.61
C GLU A 281 6.06 -11.08 -6.07
N SER A 282 6.25 -9.88 -5.51
CA SER A 282 6.22 -9.66 -4.06
C SER A 282 4.85 -10.01 -3.44
N GLN A 283 3.75 -9.71 -4.13
CA GLN A 283 2.39 -10.05 -3.70
C GLN A 283 2.15 -11.57 -3.71
N ILE A 284 2.54 -12.28 -4.77
CA ILE A 284 2.37 -13.75 -4.87
C ILE A 284 3.13 -14.46 -3.75
N LYS A 285 4.32 -13.96 -3.38
CA LYS A 285 5.11 -14.50 -2.26
C LYS A 285 4.43 -14.43 -0.90
N LEU A 286 3.39 -13.61 -0.74
CA LEU A 286 2.56 -13.60 0.48
C LEU A 286 1.71 -14.86 0.65
N ASN A 287 1.63 -15.72 -0.38
CA ASN A 287 0.83 -16.95 -0.38
C ASN A 287 -0.65 -16.69 -0.02
N ASP A 288 -1.17 -15.53 -0.42
CA ASP A 288 -2.56 -15.16 -0.29
C ASP A 288 -3.27 -15.24 -1.64
N PHE A 289 -3.73 -16.44 -1.97
CA PHE A 289 -4.30 -16.72 -3.28
C PHE A 289 -5.54 -15.88 -3.59
N ALA A 290 -6.50 -15.85 -2.66
CA ALA A 290 -7.78 -15.19 -2.91
C ALA A 290 -7.65 -13.65 -2.91
N GLY A 291 -6.84 -13.08 -2.01
CA GLY A 291 -6.52 -11.65 -2.06
C GLY A 291 -5.76 -11.26 -3.32
N THR A 292 -4.79 -12.08 -3.75
CA THR A 292 -4.04 -11.83 -4.99
C THR A 292 -4.92 -11.92 -6.24
N GLU A 293 -5.85 -12.89 -6.31
CA GLU A 293 -6.81 -12.97 -7.41
C GLU A 293 -7.76 -11.76 -7.45
N TYR A 294 -8.17 -11.23 -6.29
CA TYR A 294 -8.96 -9.99 -6.20
C TYR A 294 -8.19 -8.79 -6.77
N ILE A 295 -6.91 -8.64 -6.38
CA ILE A 295 -6.04 -7.57 -6.90
C ILE A 295 -5.89 -7.70 -8.42
N LEU A 296 -5.50 -8.89 -8.92
CA LEU A 296 -5.30 -9.13 -10.36
C LEU A 296 -6.56 -8.82 -11.17
N SER A 297 -7.72 -9.23 -10.66
CA SER A 297 -9.02 -8.96 -11.30
C SER A 297 -9.35 -7.47 -11.31
N GLY A 298 -9.02 -6.74 -10.24
CA GLY A 298 -9.20 -5.29 -10.15
C GLY A 298 -8.36 -4.51 -11.18
N ILE A 299 -7.10 -4.90 -11.37
CA ILE A 299 -6.24 -4.33 -12.40
C ILE A 299 -6.80 -4.66 -13.80
N ALA A 300 -7.11 -5.94 -14.03
CA ALA A 300 -7.64 -6.42 -15.30
C ALA A 300 -8.98 -5.78 -15.69
N ALA A 301 -9.81 -5.36 -14.72
CA ALA A 301 -11.04 -4.63 -14.99
C ALA A 301 -10.77 -3.28 -15.69
N THR A 302 -9.60 -2.68 -15.49
CA THR A 302 -9.21 -1.40 -16.12
C THR A 302 -8.32 -1.61 -17.35
N THR A 303 -7.38 -2.54 -17.29
CA THR A 303 -6.35 -2.74 -18.32
C THR A 303 -6.67 -3.86 -19.30
N GLY A 304 -7.68 -4.69 -19.01
CA GLY A 304 -7.79 -6.02 -19.58
C GLY A 304 -6.76 -6.99 -19.00
N TRP A 305 -6.93 -8.28 -19.28
CA TRP A 305 -5.94 -9.30 -18.95
C TRP A 305 -4.72 -9.19 -19.87
N THR A 306 -3.73 -8.39 -19.47
CA THR A 306 -2.45 -8.28 -20.19
C THR A 306 -1.60 -9.54 -19.99
N GLY A 307 -0.57 -9.72 -20.81
CA GLY A 307 0.32 -10.86 -20.68
C GLY A 307 1.08 -10.90 -19.35
N GLU A 308 1.44 -9.74 -18.78
CA GLU A 308 1.99 -9.60 -17.43
C GLU A 308 1.04 -10.16 -16.36
N LEU A 309 -0.25 -9.78 -16.43
CA LEU A 309 -1.27 -10.24 -15.47
C LEU A 309 -1.57 -11.73 -15.63
N LEU A 310 -1.61 -12.22 -16.88
CA LEU A 310 -1.79 -13.64 -17.17
C LEU A 310 -0.61 -14.46 -16.64
N GLN A 311 0.62 -13.99 -16.79
CA GLN A 311 1.80 -14.63 -16.20
C GLN A 311 1.70 -14.64 -14.67
N ALA A 312 1.43 -13.50 -14.03
CA ALA A 312 1.34 -13.43 -12.56
C ALA A 312 0.25 -14.37 -12.02
N ARG A 313 -0.91 -14.44 -12.71
CA ARG A 313 -1.96 -15.40 -12.36
C ARG A 313 -1.49 -16.85 -12.55
N ALA A 314 -0.75 -17.15 -13.62
CA ALA A 314 -0.15 -18.46 -13.85
C ALA A 314 0.85 -18.85 -12.75
N ASP A 315 1.73 -17.93 -12.35
CA ASP A 315 2.69 -18.09 -11.25
C ASP A 315 1.97 -18.44 -9.94
N MET A 316 0.88 -17.73 -9.64
CA MET A 316 0.04 -17.97 -8.46
C MET A 316 -0.56 -19.39 -8.45
N PHE A 317 -1.10 -19.88 -9.58
CA PHE A 317 -1.60 -21.25 -9.68
C PHE A 317 -0.47 -22.28 -9.61
N ALA A 318 0.67 -22.03 -10.28
CA ALA A 318 1.81 -22.92 -10.28
C ALA A 318 2.39 -23.11 -8.86
N MET A 319 2.38 -22.06 -8.04
CA MET A 319 2.86 -22.08 -6.65
C MET A 319 2.06 -23.04 -5.76
N ARG A 320 0.76 -23.21 -6.00
CA ARG A 320 -0.10 -24.16 -5.24
C ARG A 320 0.23 -25.62 -5.50
N GLY A 321 0.83 -25.92 -6.66
CA GLY A 321 1.44 -27.21 -6.96
C GLY A 321 0.50 -28.42 -7.14
N ASN A 322 -0.82 -28.26 -7.00
CA ASN A 322 -1.76 -29.37 -7.21
C ASN A 322 -1.93 -29.65 -8.72
N PRO A 323 -2.19 -30.91 -9.14
CA PRO A 323 -2.27 -31.25 -10.57
C PRO A 323 -3.25 -30.40 -11.38
N ARG A 324 -4.42 -30.06 -10.83
CA ARG A 324 -5.41 -29.19 -11.50
C ARG A 324 -4.90 -27.76 -11.65
N ASP A 325 -4.23 -27.23 -10.64
CA ASP A 325 -3.67 -25.88 -10.68
C ASP A 325 -2.55 -25.77 -11.72
N LEU A 326 -1.74 -26.82 -11.89
CA LEU A 326 -0.68 -26.87 -12.92
C LEU A 326 -1.23 -26.86 -14.34
N ILE A 327 -2.38 -27.48 -14.58
CA ILE A 327 -3.07 -27.41 -15.88
C ILE A 327 -3.54 -25.98 -16.13
N THR A 328 -4.19 -25.35 -15.14
CA THR A 328 -4.62 -23.95 -15.23
C THR A 328 -3.44 -23.01 -15.47
N ALA A 329 -2.34 -23.18 -14.74
CA ALA A 329 -1.12 -22.40 -14.90
C ALA A 329 -0.56 -22.53 -16.32
N THR A 330 -0.49 -23.75 -16.86
CA THR A 330 -0.03 -24.01 -18.24
C THR A 330 -0.85 -23.22 -19.26
N THR A 331 -2.18 -23.27 -19.16
CA THR A 331 -3.07 -22.51 -20.04
C THR A 331 -2.84 -21.00 -19.91
N LEU A 332 -2.69 -20.49 -18.69
CA LEU A 332 -2.48 -19.07 -18.45
C LEU A 332 -1.13 -18.58 -18.99
N TYR A 333 -0.04 -19.35 -18.86
CA TYR A 333 1.24 -19.01 -19.48
C TYR A 333 1.17 -18.99 -21.01
N LEU A 334 0.46 -19.95 -21.61
CA LEU A 334 0.25 -19.97 -23.07
C LEU A 334 -0.53 -18.73 -23.51
N ASN A 335 -1.59 -18.36 -22.79
CA ASN A 335 -2.34 -17.13 -23.06
C ASN A 335 -1.46 -15.87 -22.92
N ALA A 336 -0.55 -15.83 -21.94
CA ALA A 336 0.40 -14.73 -21.79
C ALA A 336 1.35 -14.64 -23.01
N ILE A 337 1.85 -15.78 -23.49
CA ILE A 337 2.67 -15.87 -24.70
C ILE A 337 1.89 -15.40 -25.94
N ASP A 338 0.64 -15.83 -26.09
CA ASP A 338 -0.24 -15.45 -27.20
C ASP A 338 -0.55 -13.94 -27.18
N ALA A 339 -0.58 -13.34 -25.98
CA ALA A 339 -0.65 -11.89 -25.78
C ALA A 339 0.68 -11.15 -26.03
N GLY A 340 1.71 -11.84 -26.53
CA GLY A 340 3.03 -11.27 -26.83
C GLY A 340 3.98 -11.20 -25.63
N TYR A 341 3.58 -11.70 -24.47
CA TYR A 341 4.39 -11.69 -23.24
C TYR A 341 5.19 -12.98 -23.07
N ARG A 342 6.09 -13.24 -24.03
CA ARG A 342 7.02 -14.37 -24.01
C ARG A 342 8.33 -13.98 -23.34
N LYS A 343 8.32 -13.80 -22.03
CA LYS A 343 9.52 -13.50 -21.23
C LYS A 343 10.21 -14.78 -20.78
N PRO A 344 11.51 -14.72 -20.41
CA PRO A 344 12.21 -15.87 -19.85
C PRO A 344 11.47 -16.52 -18.67
N GLU A 345 10.88 -15.71 -17.79
CA GLU A 345 10.13 -16.15 -16.62
C GLU A 345 8.84 -16.89 -17.03
N THR A 346 8.15 -16.41 -18.07
CA THR A 346 6.97 -17.08 -18.66
C THR A 346 7.33 -18.47 -19.19
N LEU A 347 8.43 -18.56 -19.96
CA LEU A 347 8.91 -19.81 -20.55
C LEU A 347 9.33 -20.81 -19.47
N ARG A 348 10.03 -20.32 -18.46
CA ARG A 348 10.45 -21.10 -17.30
C ARG A 348 9.25 -21.67 -16.54
N GLY A 349 8.28 -20.81 -16.20
CA GLY A 349 7.08 -21.19 -15.47
C GLY A 349 6.21 -22.20 -16.24
N LEU A 350 6.04 -21.97 -17.54
CA LEU A 350 5.34 -22.89 -18.45
C LEU A 350 6.05 -24.24 -18.52
N GLY A 351 7.36 -24.24 -18.77
CA GLY A 351 8.16 -25.45 -18.88
C GLY A 351 8.10 -26.31 -17.63
N LEU A 352 8.27 -25.70 -16.45
CA LEU A 352 8.15 -26.40 -15.17
C LEU A 352 6.73 -26.94 -14.92
N SER A 353 5.70 -26.17 -15.26
CA SER A 353 4.30 -26.60 -15.11
C SER A 353 3.98 -27.81 -16.00
N LEU A 354 4.43 -27.77 -17.26
CA LEU A 354 4.27 -28.87 -18.22
C LEU A 354 4.95 -30.15 -17.73
N ILE A 355 6.21 -30.07 -17.27
CA ILE A 355 6.92 -31.24 -16.74
C ILE A 355 6.20 -31.84 -15.54
N LYS A 356 5.81 -30.99 -14.57
CA LYS A 356 5.09 -31.43 -13.36
C LYS A 356 3.71 -32.02 -13.66
N SER A 357 3.09 -31.61 -14.78
CA SER A 357 1.83 -32.17 -15.27
C SER A 357 2.00 -33.43 -16.16
N GLY A 358 3.24 -33.88 -16.39
CA GLY A 358 3.56 -35.10 -17.16
C GLY A 358 3.93 -34.86 -18.63
N GLN A 359 3.80 -33.63 -19.13
CA GLN A 359 4.13 -33.24 -20.51
C GLN A 359 5.62 -32.93 -20.66
N LYS A 360 6.47 -33.94 -20.42
CA LYS A 360 7.92 -33.76 -20.26
C LYS A 360 8.62 -33.20 -21.51
N ALA A 361 8.26 -33.70 -22.69
CA ALA A 361 8.91 -33.27 -23.94
C ALA A 361 8.63 -31.79 -24.26
N ASP A 362 7.37 -31.37 -24.15
CA ASP A 362 6.99 -29.96 -24.35
C ASP A 362 7.59 -29.06 -23.29
N GLY A 363 7.57 -29.48 -22.02
CA GLY A 363 8.19 -28.70 -20.96
C GLY A 363 9.69 -28.51 -21.16
N ALA A 364 10.42 -29.57 -21.55
CA ALA A 364 11.85 -29.48 -21.85
C ALA A 364 12.15 -28.52 -23.02
N ARG A 365 11.27 -28.45 -24.03
CA ARG A 365 11.42 -27.51 -25.15
C ARG A 365 11.39 -26.05 -24.67
N TYR A 366 10.42 -25.69 -23.83
CA TYR A 366 10.33 -24.33 -23.27
C TYR A 366 11.46 -24.01 -22.29
N LEU A 367 11.91 -24.99 -21.49
CA LEU A 367 13.07 -24.80 -20.60
C LEU A 367 14.39 -24.65 -21.36
N SER A 368 14.53 -25.29 -22.51
CA SER A 368 15.67 -25.10 -23.41
C SER A 368 15.69 -23.67 -23.97
N GLU A 369 14.53 -23.17 -24.41
CA GLU A 369 14.39 -21.78 -24.88
C GLU A 369 14.70 -20.76 -23.77
N TYR A 370 14.21 -21.00 -22.55
CA TYR A 370 14.55 -20.20 -21.37
C TYR A 370 16.06 -20.12 -21.15
N LEU A 371 16.77 -21.26 -21.16
CA LEU A 371 18.23 -21.30 -20.98
C LEU A 371 18.99 -20.67 -22.15
N ALA A 372 18.43 -20.68 -23.37
CA ALA A 372 19.02 -19.98 -24.49
C ALA A 372 18.95 -18.45 -24.32
N LEU A 373 17.87 -17.94 -23.73
CA LEU A 373 17.68 -16.51 -23.46
C LEU A 373 18.48 -16.03 -22.24
N VAL A 374 18.57 -16.86 -21.20
CA VAL A 374 19.23 -16.52 -19.93
C VAL A 374 20.17 -17.65 -19.48
N PRO A 375 21.29 -17.90 -20.20
CA PRO A 375 22.16 -19.06 -19.96
C PRO A 375 22.84 -19.05 -18.59
N ASN A 376 23.02 -17.87 -17.99
CA ASN A 376 23.63 -17.68 -16.68
C ASN A 376 22.59 -17.49 -15.56
N ALA A 377 21.34 -17.90 -15.78
CA ALA A 377 20.33 -17.84 -14.74
C ALA A 377 20.79 -18.58 -13.46
N PRO A 378 20.50 -18.07 -12.25
CA PRO A 378 20.94 -18.70 -11.00
C PRO A 378 20.52 -20.16 -10.85
N ASP A 379 19.39 -20.53 -11.46
CA ASP A 379 18.83 -21.87 -11.44
C ASP A 379 19.08 -22.66 -12.73
N ALA A 380 19.92 -22.17 -13.65
CA ALA A 380 20.23 -22.84 -14.92
C ALA A 380 20.67 -24.31 -14.74
N LYS A 381 21.48 -24.59 -13.71
CA LYS A 381 21.89 -25.95 -13.36
C LYS A 381 20.69 -26.83 -12.98
N MET A 382 19.78 -26.31 -12.17
CA MET A 382 18.55 -27.02 -11.78
C MET A 382 17.67 -27.29 -13.00
N ILE A 383 17.49 -26.29 -13.86
CA ILE A 383 16.71 -26.42 -15.09
C ILE A 383 17.31 -27.44 -16.05
N SER A 384 18.64 -27.53 -16.14
CA SER A 384 19.32 -28.45 -17.06
C SER A 384 19.01 -29.93 -16.79
N PHE A 385 18.66 -30.32 -15.56
CA PHE A 385 18.26 -31.69 -15.23
C PHE A 385 16.95 -32.14 -15.91
N TYR A 386 16.13 -31.18 -16.35
CA TYR A 386 14.90 -31.45 -17.07
C TYR A 386 15.08 -31.61 -18.58
N LEU A 387 16.26 -31.27 -19.10
CA LEU A 387 16.56 -31.39 -20.51
C LEU A 387 17.06 -32.80 -20.85
N PRO A 388 16.82 -33.28 -22.09
CA PRO A 388 17.45 -34.50 -22.57
C PRO A 388 18.97 -34.36 -22.41
N GLN A 389 19.60 -35.35 -21.77
CA GLN A 389 21.06 -35.41 -21.71
C GLN A 389 21.56 -35.54 -23.16
N THR A 390 22.33 -34.56 -23.62
CA THR A 390 23.11 -34.75 -24.83
C THR A 390 24.05 -35.91 -24.55
N SER A 391 23.92 -37.00 -25.30
CA SER A 391 24.82 -38.14 -25.22
C SER A 391 26.21 -37.68 -25.62
N GLY A 392 26.98 -37.21 -24.65
CA GLY A 392 28.40 -36.92 -24.76
C GLY A 392 29.19 -38.21 -24.93
N ASN A 393 29.07 -38.84 -26.10
CA ASN A 393 30.12 -39.66 -26.65
C ASN A 393 31.09 -38.72 -27.37
N ALA A 394 32.11 -38.27 -26.66
CA ALA A 394 33.39 -37.91 -27.24
C ALA A 394 34.46 -38.53 -26.34
N LYS A 395 35.22 -39.43 -26.97
CA LYS A 395 36.33 -40.20 -26.42
C LYS A 395 37.44 -39.34 -25.84
#